data_AF-A0A352N0P8-F1
#
_entry.id   AF-A0A352N0P8-F1
#
_cell.length_a   1.000
_cell.length_b   1.000
_cell.length_c   1.000
_cell.angle_alpha   90.00
_cell.angle_beta   90.00
_cell.angle_gamma   90.00
#
_symmetry.space_group_name_H-M   'P 1'
#
loop_
_entity.id
_entity.type
_entity.pdbx_description
1 polymer ?
#
loop_
_entity_poly.entity_id
_entity_poly.type
_entity_poly.pdbx_seq_one_letter_code
_entity_poly.pdbx_strand_id
1 'polypeptide(L)'
;MNKIIISTSILILLYCGCHNQSIKTWQQEHIPDIDSTPQPNDVYETSPKSGKYNKSLIERRQKEATAYLNVMKNDIKNTPTEELFNLFKLGLSYEGVDYYVARDGNKLLVEELRQRGASIKDILEKYKNDTRIIFTGSSGPSSSIGTVCNELLRKAD
;
A
#
# COMPACT_ATOMS: atom_id res chain seq x y z
N MET A 1 -17.44 42.05 -23.77
CA MET A 1 -16.56 41.55 -22.68
C MET A 1 -17.23 40.34 -22.04
N ASN A 2 -16.94 39.13 -22.52
CA ASN A 2 -17.52 37.91 -21.96
C ASN A 2 -16.69 37.45 -20.76
N LYS A 3 -17.28 37.50 -19.56
CA LYS A 3 -16.73 36.85 -18.38
C LYS A 3 -17.03 35.35 -18.48
N ILE A 4 -15.99 34.55 -18.68
CA ILE A 4 -16.07 33.09 -18.52
C ILE A 4 -16.16 32.83 -17.02
N ILE A 5 -17.35 32.44 -16.55
CA ILE A 5 -17.54 31.92 -15.20
C ILE A 5 -17.05 30.47 -15.24
N ILE A 6 -15.79 30.25 -14.86
CA ILE A 6 -15.27 28.91 -14.61
C ILE A 6 -15.93 28.43 -13.32
N SER A 7 -16.93 27.57 -13.47
CA SER A 7 -17.62 26.92 -12.35
C SER A 7 -16.60 26.15 -11.52
N THR A 8 -16.52 26.48 -10.22
CA THR A 8 -15.71 25.81 -9.20
C THR A 8 -15.96 24.30 -9.13
N SER A 9 -17.07 23.80 -9.69
CA SER A 9 -17.39 22.37 -9.78
C SER A 9 -16.47 21.59 -10.72
N ILE A 10 -15.86 22.23 -11.73
CA ILE A 10 -14.98 21.54 -12.69
C ILE A 10 -13.57 21.34 -12.10
N LEU A 11 -13.14 22.22 -11.19
CA LEU A 11 -11.84 22.09 -10.53
C LEU A 11 -11.80 20.95 -9.49
N ILE A 12 -12.95 20.58 -8.92
CA ILE A 12 -13.07 19.48 -7.95
C ILE A 12 -13.01 18.11 -8.65
N LEU A 13 -13.51 18.00 -9.88
CA LEU A 13 -13.53 16.74 -10.62
C LEU A 13 -12.16 16.33 -11.17
N LEU A 14 -11.27 17.27 -11.47
CA LEU A 14 -9.89 16.98 -11.88
C LEU A 14 -8.99 16.54 -10.71
N TYR A 15 -9.29 16.97 -9.48
CA TYR A 15 -8.54 16.55 -8.29
C TYR A 15 -8.95 15.17 -7.76
N CYS A 16 -10.21 14.75 -7.96
CA CYS A 16 -10.67 13.41 -7.58
C CYS A 16 -10.24 12.29 -8.56
N GLY A 17 -9.90 12.63 -9.81
CA GLY A 17 -9.56 11.65 -10.84
C GLY A 17 -8.23 10.92 -10.60
N CYS A 18 -7.22 11.62 -10.09
CA CYS A 18 -5.89 11.03 -9.85
C CYS A 18 -5.82 10.20 -8.56
N HIS A 19 -6.53 10.61 -7.50
CA HIS A 19 -6.53 9.88 -6.21
C HIS A 19 -7.14 8.48 -6.28
N ASN A 20 -8.06 8.28 -7.23
CA ASN A 20 -8.74 7.01 -7.38
C ASN A 20 -7.97 6.02 -8.28
N GLN A 21 -6.91 6.46 -8.98
CA GLN A 21 -6.16 5.63 -9.91
C GLN A 21 -5.18 4.71 -9.18
N SER A 22 -4.38 5.25 -8.26
CA SER A 22 -3.38 4.51 -7.47
C SER A 22 -4.00 3.45 -6.56
N ILE A 23 -5.14 3.72 -5.93
CA ILE A 23 -5.87 2.73 -5.12
C ILE A 23 -6.41 1.61 -6.00
N LYS A 24 -6.94 1.93 -7.19
CA LYS A 24 -7.39 0.91 -8.15
C LYS A 24 -6.23 0.07 -8.68
N THR A 25 -5.10 0.69 -8.99
CA THR A 25 -3.87 -0.02 -9.37
C THR A 25 -3.34 -0.85 -8.21
N TRP A 26 -3.44 -0.36 -6.97
CA TRP A 26 -3.11 -1.14 -5.78
C TRP A 26 -4.03 -2.33 -5.62
N GLN A 27 -5.32 -2.23 -5.91
CA GLN A 27 -6.26 -3.36 -5.83
C GLN A 27 -5.98 -4.41 -6.90
N GLN A 28 -5.44 -4.04 -8.05
CA GLN A 28 -4.99 -5.00 -9.06
C GLN A 28 -3.85 -5.85 -8.48
N GLU A 29 -3.86 -7.16 -8.76
CA GLU A 29 -2.85 -8.11 -8.23
C GLU A 29 -1.44 -7.79 -8.72
N HIS A 30 -1.33 -7.07 -9.84
CA HIS A 30 -0.08 -6.56 -10.38
C HIS A 30 0.12 -5.08 -10.01
N ILE A 31 1.23 -4.81 -9.34
CA ILE A 31 1.80 -3.47 -9.18
C ILE A 31 2.14 -2.96 -10.57
N PRO A 32 2.04 -1.64 -10.84
CA PRO A 32 2.37 -1.10 -12.16
C PRO A 32 3.71 -1.63 -12.64
N ASP A 33 3.81 -1.98 -13.93
CA ASP A 33 5.01 -2.56 -14.57
C ASP A 33 6.28 -1.79 -14.17
N ILE A 34 6.91 -2.24 -13.09
CA ILE A 34 8.20 -1.75 -12.66
C ILE A 34 9.16 -2.25 -13.72
N ASP A 35 9.90 -1.34 -14.36
CA ASP A 35 10.77 -1.71 -15.48
C ASP A 35 11.73 -2.81 -15.04
N SER A 36 11.46 -4.01 -15.54
CA SER A 36 12.10 -5.24 -15.15
C SER A 36 13.29 -5.55 -16.06
N THR A 37 13.54 -4.72 -17.07
CA THR A 37 14.55 -4.97 -18.10
C THR A 37 15.97 -4.70 -17.58
N PRO A 38 16.91 -5.65 -17.77
CA PRO A 38 18.31 -5.40 -17.52
C PRO A 38 18.86 -4.30 -18.42
N GLN A 39 19.66 -3.40 -17.85
CA GLN A 39 20.31 -2.31 -18.57
C GLN A 39 21.81 -2.63 -18.82
N PRO A 40 22.42 -2.10 -19.89
CA PRO A 40 23.83 -2.40 -20.23
C PRO A 40 24.84 -2.03 -19.14
N ASN A 41 24.51 -1.06 -18.29
CA ASN A 41 25.33 -0.57 -17.18
C ASN A 41 24.95 -1.19 -15.82
N ASP A 42 24.13 -2.24 -15.80
CA ASP A 42 23.73 -2.91 -14.57
C ASP A 42 24.91 -3.63 -13.90
N VAL A 43 25.01 -3.43 -12.59
CA VAL A 43 25.98 -4.12 -11.74
C VAL A 43 25.38 -5.44 -11.28
N TYR A 44 26.10 -6.52 -11.56
CA TYR A 44 25.77 -7.86 -11.08
C TYR A 44 26.68 -8.23 -9.91
N GLU A 45 26.09 -8.80 -8.88
CA GLU A 45 26.81 -9.33 -7.73
C GLU A 45 26.56 -10.83 -7.58
N THR A 46 27.46 -11.53 -6.90
CA THR A 46 27.34 -12.96 -6.64
C THR A 46 27.16 -13.20 -5.15
N SER A 47 26.03 -13.77 -4.77
CA SER A 47 25.79 -14.28 -3.42
C SER A 47 26.20 -15.75 -3.32
N PRO A 48 26.87 -16.18 -2.25
CA PRO A 48 27.19 -17.60 -2.03
C PRO A 48 25.98 -18.53 -2.01
N LYS A 49 24.78 -18.02 -1.65
CA LYS A 49 23.54 -18.81 -1.56
C LYS A 49 22.61 -18.64 -2.76
N SER A 50 22.60 -17.45 -3.35
CA SER A 50 21.60 -17.05 -4.36
C SER A 50 22.16 -17.02 -5.79
N GLY A 51 23.46 -17.26 -5.95
CA GLY A 51 24.15 -17.13 -7.23
C GLY A 51 24.29 -15.68 -7.68
N LYS A 52 24.49 -15.48 -8.98
CA LYS A 52 24.63 -14.16 -9.60
C LYS A 52 23.27 -13.48 -9.74
N TYR A 53 23.14 -12.27 -9.22
CA TYR A 53 21.93 -11.45 -9.32
C TYR A 53 22.25 -10.04 -9.82
N ASN A 54 21.26 -9.37 -10.40
CA ASN A 54 21.38 -8.00 -10.88
C ASN A 54 21.03 -7.01 -9.76
N LYS A 55 22.06 -6.46 -9.11
CA LYS A 55 21.88 -5.54 -7.97
C LYS A 55 21.24 -4.22 -8.41
N SER A 56 21.72 -3.63 -9.50
CA SER A 56 21.19 -2.36 -10.01
C SER A 56 19.70 -2.45 -10.34
N LEU A 57 19.27 -3.56 -10.92
CA LEU A 57 17.86 -3.83 -11.17
C LEU A 57 17.07 -3.93 -9.87
N ILE A 58 17.53 -4.70 -8.88
CA ILE A 58 16.85 -4.81 -7.57
C ILE A 58 16.70 -3.43 -6.91
N GLU A 59 17.75 -2.61 -6.92
CA GLU A 59 17.74 -1.25 -6.37
C GLU A 59 16.75 -0.33 -7.10
N ARG A 60 16.72 -0.36 -8.45
CA ARG A 60 15.71 0.38 -9.23
C ARG A 60 14.29 -0.03 -8.85
N ARG A 61 14.04 -1.34 -8.80
CA ARG A 61 12.70 -1.84 -8.46
C ARG A 61 12.27 -1.45 -7.05
N GLN A 62 13.19 -1.49 -6.07
CA GLN A 62 12.92 -1.02 -4.71
C GLN A 62 12.66 0.50 -4.64
N LYS A 63 13.39 1.29 -5.44
CA LYS A 63 13.16 2.74 -5.54
C LYS A 63 11.78 3.05 -6.12
N GLU A 64 11.38 2.35 -7.18
CA GLU A 64 10.05 2.50 -7.79
C GLU A 64 8.94 2.07 -6.83
N ALA A 65 9.11 0.93 -6.15
CA ALA A 65 8.21 0.49 -5.09
C ALA A 65 8.05 1.54 -3.98
N THR A 66 9.14 2.17 -3.54
CA THR A 66 9.11 3.22 -2.53
C THR A 66 8.38 4.46 -3.02
N ALA A 67 8.62 4.87 -4.27
CA ALA A 67 7.91 6.00 -4.88
C ALA A 67 6.41 5.71 -4.98
N TYR A 68 6.03 4.50 -5.38
CA TYR A 68 4.65 4.06 -5.43
C TYR A 68 3.96 4.08 -4.06
N LEU A 69 4.60 3.51 -3.03
CA LEU A 69 4.09 3.53 -1.65
C LEU A 69 3.89 4.95 -1.12
N ASN A 70 4.76 5.89 -1.48
CA ASN A 70 4.62 7.31 -1.11
C ASN A 70 3.39 7.97 -1.76
N VAL A 71 3.08 7.65 -3.01
CA VAL A 71 1.85 8.11 -3.66
C VAL A 71 0.64 7.54 -2.94
N MET A 72 0.61 6.22 -2.76
CA MET A 72 -0.49 5.50 -2.11
C MET A 72 -0.78 6.00 -0.69
N LYS A 73 0.24 6.44 0.06
CA LYS A 73 0.08 7.01 1.40
C LYS A 73 -0.89 8.20 1.43
N ASN A 74 -0.86 9.06 0.41
CA ASN A 74 -1.78 10.20 0.33
C ASN A 74 -3.23 9.73 0.08
N ASP A 75 -3.42 8.71 -0.75
CA ASP A 75 -4.75 8.23 -1.09
C ASP A 75 -5.37 7.45 0.08
N ILE A 76 -4.56 6.64 0.79
CA ILE A 76 -4.95 5.97 2.04
C ILE A 76 -5.50 6.98 3.06
N LYS A 77 -4.82 8.11 3.25
CA LYS A 77 -5.24 9.14 4.20
C LYS A 77 -6.64 9.70 3.90
N ASN A 78 -6.99 9.81 2.63
CA ASN A 78 -8.28 10.36 2.18
C ASN A 78 -9.38 9.29 2.02
N THR A 79 -9.03 8.00 2.18
CA THR A 79 -9.97 6.89 2.00
C THR A 79 -10.83 6.70 3.25
N PRO A 80 -12.16 6.50 3.12
CA PRO A 80 -13.02 6.17 4.26
C PRO A 80 -12.54 4.95 5.03
N THR A 81 -12.70 4.95 6.37
CA THR A 81 -12.14 3.90 7.23
C THR A 81 -12.64 2.50 6.86
N GLU A 82 -13.92 2.37 6.53
CA GLU A 82 -14.49 1.07 6.13
C GLU A 82 -13.85 0.54 4.84
N GLU A 83 -13.52 1.43 3.91
CA GLU A 83 -12.90 1.05 2.63
C GLU A 83 -11.44 0.63 2.79
N LEU A 84 -10.72 1.16 3.79
CA LEU A 84 -9.34 0.75 4.08
C LEU A 84 -9.21 -0.76 4.34
N PHE A 85 -10.22 -1.39 4.94
CA PHE A 85 -10.22 -2.83 5.19
C PHE A 85 -10.30 -3.68 3.92
N ASN A 86 -10.80 -3.11 2.82
CA ASN A 86 -10.83 -3.76 1.50
C ASN A 86 -9.51 -3.57 0.74
N LEU A 87 -8.62 -2.70 1.22
CA LEU A 87 -7.32 -2.44 0.60
C LEU A 87 -6.22 -3.37 1.12
N PHE A 88 -6.46 -4.14 2.18
CA PHE A 88 -5.46 -5.08 2.67
C PHE A 88 -5.10 -6.11 1.60
N LYS A 89 -3.80 -6.26 1.32
CA LYS A 89 -3.27 -7.33 0.48
C LYS A 89 -3.23 -8.62 1.27
N LEU A 90 -3.96 -9.61 0.76
CA LEU A 90 -4.14 -10.93 1.37
C LEU A 90 -3.26 -11.96 0.66
N GLY A 91 -2.91 -13.03 1.37
CA GLY A 91 -2.25 -14.21 0.78
C GLY A 91 -0.72 -14.15 0.64
N LEU A 92 -0.08 -15.32 0.69
CA LEU A 92 1.38 -15.50 0.76
C LEU A 92 2.10 -15.49 -0.60
N SER A 93 1.40 -15.34 -1.72
CA SER A 93 1.93 -15.62 -3.06
C SER A 93 2.70 -14.46 -3.72
N TYR A 94 3.13 -13.47 -2.95
CA TYR A 94 3.90 -12.35 -3.49
C TYR A 94 5.39 -12.65 -3.44
N GLU A 95 6.09 -12.40 -4.53
CA GLU A 95 7.54 -12.55 -4.63
C GLU A 95 8.21 -11.22 -4.99
N GLY A 96 9.52 -11.14 -4.73
CA GLY A 96 10.34 -9.99 -5.14
C GLY A 96 9.75 -8.66 -4.70
N VAL A 97 9.52 -7.76 -5.66
CA VAL A 97 9.08 -6.37 -5.39
C VAL A 97 7.61 -6.30 -4.98
N ASP A 98 6.81 -7.25 -5.46
CA ASP A 98 5.40 -7.33 -5.09
C ASP A 98 5.23 -7.67 -3.63
N TYR A 99 6.10 -8.52 -3.10
CA TYR A 99 6.15 -8.80 -1.67
C TYR A 99 6.42 -7.53 -0.85
N TYR A 100 7.42 -6.73 -1.25
CA TYR A 100 7.78 -5.51 -0.54
C TYR A 100 6.64 -4.50 -0.50
N VAL A 101 5.99 -4.28 -1.64
CA VAL A 101 4.88 -3.32 -1.77
C VAL A 101 3.64 -3.82 -1.04
N ALA A 102 3.28 -5.11 -1.16
CA ALA A 102 2.16 -5.68 -0.40
C ALA A 102 2.38 -5.56 1.11
N ARG A 103 3.57 -5.94 1.59
CA ARG A 103 3.95 -5.87 3.01
C ARG A 103 3.94 -4.44 3.53
N ASP A 104 4.65 -3.53 2.87
CA ASP A 104 4.82 -2.16 3.36
C ASP A 104 3.56 -1.32 3.13
N GLY A 105 2.76 -1.64 2.12
CA GLY A 105 1.43 -1.04 1.96
C GLY A 105 0.44 -1.47 3.04
N ASN A 106 0.43 -2.75 3.42
CA ASN A 106 -0.34 -3.19 4.60
C ASN A 106 0.11 -2.48 5.88
N LYS A 107 1.42 -2.23 6.08
CA LYS A 107 1.90 -1.42 7.21
C LYS A 107 1.37 0.01 7.17
N LEU A 108 1.32 0.63 5.99
CA LEU A 108 0.75 1.97 5.82
C LEU A 108 -0.74 2.01 6.20
N LEU A 109 -1.52 0.99 5.82
CA LEU A 109 -2.93 0.86 6.21
C LEU A 109 -3.08 0.74 7.74
N VAL A 110 -2.28 -0.10 8.39
CA VAL A 110 -2.30 -0.26 9.85
C VAL A 110 -1.91 1.04 10.56
N GLU A 111 -0.91 1.75 10.05
CA GLU A 111 -0.47 3.03 10.60
C GLU A 111 -1.57 4.11 10.46
N GLU A 112 -2.23 4.18 9.30
CA GLU A 112 -3.36 5.10 9.09
C GLU A 112 -4.52 4.79 10.06
N LEU A 113 -4.91 3.51 10.19
CA LEU A 113 -5.96 3.10 11.14
C LEU A 113 -5.59 3.49 12.58
N ARG A 114 -4.32 3.34 12.97
CA ARG A 114 -3.83 3.79 14.28
C ARG A 114 -3.95 5.29 14.47
N GLN A 115 -3.61 6.08 13.45
CA GLN A 115 -3.66 7.54 13.51
C GLN A 115 -5.09 8.07 13.67
N ARG A 116 -6.10 7.37 13.15
CA ARG A 116 -7.51 7.70 13.34
C ARG A 116 -7.99 7.48 14.78
N GLY A 117 -7.30 6.62 15.54
CA GLY A 117 -7.48 6.46 16.98
C GLY A 117 -8.91 6.11 17.39
N ALA A 118 -9.40 6.75 18.46
CA ALA A 118 -10.72 6.46 19.03
C ALA A 118 -11.90 6.75 18.06
N SER A 119 -11.72 7.60 17.04
CA SER A 119 -12.79 7.95 16.10
C SER A 119 -13.31 6.77 15.27
N ILE A 120 -12.55 5.68 15.22
CA ILE A 120 -12.89 4.48 14.45
C ILE A 120 -13.19 3.26 15.32
N LYS A 121 -13.38 3.44 16.63
CA LYS A 121 -13.58 2.34 17.60
C LYS A 121 -14.71 1.38 17.18
N ASP A 122 -15.86 1.92 16.79
CA ASP A 122 -17.01 1.11 16.34
C ASP A 122 -16.71 0.28 15.09
N ILE A 123 -15.89 0.83 14.18
CA ILE A 123 -15.47 0.13 12.96
C ILE A 123 -14.46 -0.96 13.32
N LEU A 124 -13.50 -0.69 14.21
CA LEU A 124 -12.54 -1.70 14.67
C LEU A 124 -13.26 -2.87 15.37
N GLU A 125 -14.28 -2.59 16.18
CA GLU A 125 -15.12 -3.62 16.83
C GLU A 125 -15.84 -4.53 15.81
N LYS A 126 -16.30 -3.97 14.68
CA LYS A 126 -16.91 -4.72 13.57
C LYS A 126 -15.94 -5.72 12.93
N TYR A 127 -14.66 -5.37 12.83
CA TYR A 127 -13.63 -6.20 12.17
C TYR A 127 -12.76 -7.01 13.13
N LYS A 128 -12.97 -6.95 14.46
CA LYS A 128 -12.10 -7.61 15.45
C LYS A 128 -12.00 -9.13 15.36
N ASN A 129 -12.96 -9.77 14.71
CA ASN A 129 -13.00 -11.22 14.49
C ASN A 129 -12.67 -11.61 13.04
N ASP A 130 -12.20 -10.68 12.21
CA ASP A 130 -11.85 -10.94 10.81
C ASP A 130 -10.59 -11.83 10.73
N THR A 131 -10.74 -13.00 10.11
CA THR A 131 -9.68 -14.01 10.01
C THR A 131 -8.79 -13.85 8.78
N ARG A 132 -9.07 -12.88 7.90
CA ARG A 132 -8.25 -12.64 6.70
C ARG A 132 -6.83 -12.27 7.09
N ILE A 133 -5.87 -12.94 6.47
CA ILE A 133 -4.45 -12.83 6.79
C ILE A 133 -3.77 -11.74 5.97
N ILE A 134 -2.98 -10.90 6.63
CA ILE A 134 -2.21 -9.81 6.06
C ILE A 134 -0.72 -9.91 6.43
N PHE A 135 0.13 -9.29 5.61
CA PHE A 135 1.59 -9.28 5.77
C PHE A 135 2.07 -7.96 6.35
N THR A 136 2.71 -7.99 7.51
CA THR A 136 3.21 -6.77 8.16
C THR A 136 4.62 -6.85 8.75
N GLY A 137 5.31 -7.99 8.75
CA GLY A 137 6.64 -8.11 9.39
C GLY A 137 7.84 -8.33 8.46
N SER A 138 9.04 -8.08 8.99
CA SER A 138 10.33 -8.01 8.26
C SER A 138 10.88 -9.36 7.80
N SER A 139 10.56 -10.45 8.50
CA SER A 139 10.93 -11.84 8.16
C SER A 139 9.91 -12.88 8.68
N GLY A 140 8.66 -12.47 8.96
CA GLY A 140 7.55 -13.26 9.53
C GLY A 140 6.53 -12.30 10.19
N PRO A 141 5.54 -12.74 10.97
CA PRO A 141 4.50 -13.73 10.71
C PRO A 141 3.28 -13.09 9.99
N SER A 142 2.40 -13.92 9.45
CA SER A 142 1.03 -13.56 9.09
C SER A 142 0.26 -13.07 10.32
N SER A 143 -0.36 -11.88 10.25
CA SER A 143 -1.34 -11.43 11.25
C SER A 143 -2.73 -11.42 10.61
N SER A 144 -3.79 -11.59 11.39
CA SER A 144 -5.15 -11.41 10.88
C SER A 144 -5.59 -9.96 11.03
N ILE A 145 -6.51 -9.52 10.18
CA ILE A 145 -7.15 -8.20 10.32
C ILE A 145 -7.77 -8.05 11.73
N GLY A 146 -8.40 -9.10 12.24
CA GLY A 146 -8.97 -9.13 13.59
C GLY A 146 -7.92 -8.95 14.68
N THR A 147 -6.75 -9.59 14.55
CA THR A 147 -5.62 -9.40 15.47
C THR A 147 -5.18 -7.93 15.49
N VAL A 148 -5.02 -7.30 14.32
CA VAL A 148 -4.68 -5.88 14.23
C VAL A 148 -5.76 -5.01 14.89
N CYS A 149 -7.04 -5.27 14.62
CA CYS A 149 -8.12 -4.49 15.22
C CYS A 149 -8.11 -4.58 16.74
N ASN A 150 -7.96 -5.79 17.31
CA ASN A 150 -7.85 -5.98 18.76
C ASN A 150 -6.65 -5.24 19.35
N GLU A 151 -5.49 -5.25 18.67
CA GLU A 151 -4.32 -4.49 19.12
C GLU A 151 -4.55 -2.98 19.10
N LEU A 152 -5.25 -2.46 18.08
CA LEU A 152 -5.57 -1.04 17.97
C LEU A 152 -6.62 -0.62 19.01
N LEU A 153 -7.64 -1.45 19.25
CA LEU A 153 -8.65 -1.23 20.29
C LEU A 153 -8.01 -1.13 21.68
N ARG A 154 -7.09 -2.04 22.02
CA ARG A 154 -6.36 -2.02 23.30
C ARG A 154 -5.51 -0.76 23.51
N LYS A 155 -5.11 -0.09 22.43
CA LYS A 155 -4.30 1.14 22.45
C LYS A 155 -5.13 2.42 22.31
N ALA A 156 -6.43 2.29 22.07
CA ALA A 156 -7.36 3.42 21.89
C ALA A 156 -8.07 3.82 23.18
N ASP A 157 -7.85 3.07 24.27
CA ASP A 157 -8.24 3.39 25.64
C ASP A 157 -7.16 4.24 26.34
#